data_AF-A0A316W0S8-F1
#
_entry.id   AF-A0A316W0S8-F1
#
_cell.length_a   1.000
_cell.length_b   1.000
_cell.length_c   1.000
_cell.angle_alpha   90.00
_cell.angle_beta   90.00
_cell.angle_gamma   90.00
#
_symmetry.space_group_name_H-M   'P 1'
#
loop_
_entity.id
_entity.type
_entity.pdbx_description
1 polymer ?
#
loop_
_entity_poly.entity_id
_entity_poly.type
_entity_poly.pdbx_seq_one_letter_code
_entity_poly.pdbx_strand_id
1 'polypeptide(L)'
;MSILQPRRWHERGSADHGWLKTFHTFSFANYYDARFEDFGPLRVLNEDRVAPKTGFPTHAHNNAEIFSYIISGQLTHRDSMGNVEVLKRGEVQFTSAGSGIRHSEYNDHANEEVHFLQIWYTPDERNLTPKYYSTPHIDDVEKRNRFLTLIKPACTFSAQELSQIGLLPAGRAIPAHCSLSTSVSLLSAGASVKYAIGSQTESKAGSERWIYIHLAMTSGWKEPRLHAQHIRKYVVPNQPHQTRLEHAAQFLRGVYARTASWASYPAPSNRSYRPTRKALSSRAKRPRVTLTFAQSIDGYIAGEGKEQVALSSSESFVMTHAWVRNV
;
A
#
# COMPACT_ATOMS: atom_id res chain seq x y z
N MET A 1 17.20 -0.04 15.42
CA MET A 1 16.15 -0.81 16.10
C MET A 1 14.92 -0.67 15.25
N SER A 2 14.31 -1.77 14.83
CA SER A 2 13.12 -1.75 13.97
C SER A 2 11.89 -1.80 14.86
N ILE A 3 10.97 -0.84 14.70
CA ILE A 3 9.70 -0.83 15.43
C ILE A 3 8.65 -1.46 14.52
N LEU A 4 7.97 -2.50 15.02
CA LEU A 4 6.85 -3.17 14.35
C LEU A 4 5.56 -2.79 15.07
N GLN A 5 4.64 -2.16 14.36
CA GLN A 5 3.33 -1.79 14.90
C GLN A 5 2.21 -2.39 14.03
N PRO A 6 1.54 -3.47 14.48
CA PRO A 6 0.41 -4.02 13.76
C PRO A 6 -0.83 -3.12 13.90
N ARG A 7 -1.61 -3.04 12.82
CA ARG A 7 -2.93 -2.43 12.74
C ARG A 7 -3.93 -3.50 12.30
N ARG A 8 -4.57 -4.20 13.23
CA ARG A 8 -5.42 -5.34 12.85
C ARG A 8 -6.73 -4.85 12.24
N TRP A 9 -7.29 -5.62 11.30
CA TRP A 9 -8.51 -5.25 10.61
C TRP A 9 -9.69 -4.93 11.54
N HIS A 10 -9.83 -5.64 12.67
CA HIS A 10 -10.90 -5.43 13.65
C HIS A 10 -10.64 -4.28 14.60
N GLU A 11 -9.43 -3.72 14.59
CA GLU A 11 -9.09 -2.49 15.31
C GLU A 11 -9.32 -1.25 14.41
N ARG A 12 -9.50 -1.45 13.09
CA ARG A 12 -9.79 -0.38 12.11
C ARG A 12 -11.14 0.25 12.37
N GLY A 13 -11.28 1.51 11.97
CA GLY A 13 -12.60 2.12 11.80
C GLY A 13 -13.39 1.30 10.78
N SER A 14 -14.69 1.16 10.98
CA SER A 14 -15.54 0.41 10.06
C SER A 14 -16.95 0.95 10.05
N ALA A 15 -17.58 0.88 8.89
CA ALA A 15 -18.99 1.22 8.72
C ALA A 15 -19.63 0.33 7.65
N ASP A 16 -20.89 -0.01 7.88
CA ASP A 16 -21.78 -0.64 6.91
C ASP A 16 -23.00 0.27 6.72
N HIS A 17 -23.10 0.87 5.53
CA HIS A 17 -24.18 1.76 5.12
C HIS A 17 -25.20 1.05 4.21
N GLY A 18 -25.18 -0.29 4.16
CA GLY A 18 -25.93 -1.12 3.22
C GLY A 18 -25.30 -1.12 1.83
N TRP A 19 -25.16 0.06 1.21
CA TRP A 19 -24.56 0.21 -0.12
C TRP A 19 -23.02 0.27 -0.10
N LEU A 20 -22.44 0.72 1.01
CA LEU A 20 -20.99 0.83 1.23
C LEU A 20 -20.61 0.08 2.50
N LYS A 21 -19.65 -0.82 2.37
CA LYS A 21 -18.94 -1.45 3.49
C LYS A 21 -17.48 -1.03 3.43
N THR A 22 -17.00 -0.35 4.46
CA THR A 22 -15.68 0.28 4.47
C THR A 22 -14.90 -0.04 5.73
N PHE A 23 -13.59 -0.20 5.57
CA PHE A 23 -12.63 -0.19 6.66
C PHE A 23 -11.66 0.99 6.55
N HIS A 24 -11.61 1.81 7.60
CA HIS A 24 -10.72 2.96 7.72
C HIS A 24 -9.48 2.59 8.52
N THR A 25 -8.33 2.54 7.84
CA THR A 25 -7.04 2.33 8.50
C THR A 25 -6.68 3.50 9.41
N PHE A 26 -6.82 4.72 8.87
CA PHE A 26 -6.57 5.98 9.54
C PHE A 26 -7.89 6.72 9.83
N SER A 27 -7.83 7.76 10.67
CA SER A 27 -8.95 8.64 11.00
C SER A 27 -9.54 9.27 9.74
N PHE A 28 -10.83 9.04 9.49
CA PHE A 28 -11.53 9.43 8.27
C PHE A 28 -13.03 9.54 8.51
N ALA A 29 -13.67 10.53 7.87
CA ALA A 29 -15.09 10.85 8.06
C ALA A 29 -15.45 10.96 9.55
N ASN A 30 -16.45 10.20 10.02
CA ASN A 30 -16.89 10.20 11.42
C ASN A 30 -16.06 9.29 12.33
N TYR A 31 -15.10 8.53 11.78
CA TYR A 31 -14.22 7.68 12.55
C TYR A 31 -12.94 8.45 12.95
N TYR A 32 -12.62 8.43 14.24
CA TYR A 32 -11.45 9.10 14.80
C TYR A 32 -10.66 8.20 15.75
N ASP A 33 -9.35 8.13 15.55
CA ASP A 33 -8.36 7.53 16.44
C ASP A 33 -7.06 8.34 16.34
N ALA A 34 -6.74 9.09 17.40
CA ALA A 34 -5.56 9.97 17.47
C ALA A 34 -4.22 9.24 17.29
N ARG A 35 -4.20 7.89 17.39
CA ARG A 35 -2.98 7.09 17.18
C ARG A 35 -2.75 6.74 15.71
N PHE A 36 -3.78 6.90 14.88
CA PHE A 36 -3.79 6.51 13.48
C PHE A 36 -4.41 7.63 12.64
N GLU A 37 -3.82 8.82 12.65
CA GLU A 37 -4.26 9.94 11.81
C GLU A 37 -3.63 9.89 10.42
N ASP A 38 -2.36 9.48 10.35
CA ASP A 38 -1.59 9.33 9.12
C ASP A 38 -0.41 8.36 9.33
N PHE A 39 0.27 8.06 8.22
CA PHE A 39 1.61 7.47 8.19
C PHE A 39 2.47 8.31 7.24
N GLY A 40 2.92 9.47 7.71
CA GLY A 40 3.63 10.40 6.84
C GLY A 40 2.70 10.97 5.76
N PRO A 41 3.06 10.92 4.47
CA PRO A 41 2.20 11.37 3.39
C PRO A 41 0.93 10.52 3.26
N LEU A 42 0.94 9.26 3.69
CA LEU A 42 -0.23 8.37 3.61
C LEU A 42 -1.30 8.81 4.61
N ARG A 43 -2.33 9.49 4.13
CA ARG A 43 -3.37 10.12 4.96
C ARG A 43 -4.64 9.30 5.07
N VAL A 44 -5.03 8.61 3.99
CA VAL A 44 -6.22 7.75 3.93
C VAL A 44 -5.83 6.43 3.30
N LEU A 45 -6.30 5.33 3.89
CA LEU A 45 -6.26 3.99 3.32
C LEU A 45 -7.55 3.29 3.72
N ASN A 46 -8.53 3.41 2.84
CA ASN A 46 -9.83 2.78 2.97
C ASN A 46 -9.87 1.52 2.12
N GLU A 47 -10.53 0.50 2.64
CA GLU A 47 -10.82 -0.72 1.91
C GLU A 47 -12.33 -0.86 1.77
N ASP A 48 -12.82 -0.59 0.55
CA ASP A 48 -14.21 -0.30 0.27
C ASP A 48 -14.83 -1.42 -0.57
N ARG A 49 -16.07 -1.74 -0.23
CA ARG A 49 -16.97 -2.64 -0.98
C ARG A 49 -18.24 -1.88 -1.28
N VAL A 50 -18.54 -1.68 -2.56
CA VAL A 50 -19.67 -0.87 -3.02
C VAL A 50 -20.65 -1.73 -3.80
N ALA A 51 -21.90 -1.71 -3.36
CA ALA A 51 -23.00 -2.48 -3.95
C ALA A 51 -23.29 -2.07 -5.41
N PRO A 52 -23.87 -2.96 -6.22
CA PRO A 52 -24.23 -2.66 -7.61
C PRO A 52 -25.15 -1.44 -7.70
N LYS A 53 -24.99 -0.63 -8.76
CA LYS A 53 -25.78 0.58 -9.04
C LYS A 53 -25.75 1.65 -7.93
N THR A 54 -24.73 1.63 -7.07
CA THR A 54 -24.53 2.62 -6.01
C THR A 54 -23.13 3.21 -6.08
N GLY A 55 -22.84 4.24 -5.28
CA GLY A 55 -21.57 4.92 -5.37
C GLY A 55 -21.51 6.20 -4.57
N PHE A 56 -20.34 6.81 -4.63
CA PHE A 56 -20.06 8.11 -4.07
C PHE A 56 -20.57 9.19 -5.04
N PRO A 57 -21.59 9.98 -4.66
CA PRO A 57 -22.09 11.06 -5.49
C PRO A 57 -21.02 12.15 -5.66
N THR A 58 -21.26 13.09 -6.58
CA THR A 58 -20.29 14.15 -6.89
C THR A 58 -19.89 14.95 -5.66
N HIS A 59 -18.63 14.85 -5.28
CA HIS A 59 -18.03 15.52 -4.13
C HIS A 59 -16.71 16.18 -4.52
N ALA A 60 -16.22 17.08 -3.67
CA ALA A 60 -15.05 17.92 -3.97
C ALA A 60 -13.83 17.51 -3.14
N HIS A 61 -12.65 17.60 -3.75
CA HIS A 61 -11.35 17.45 -3.11
C HIS A 61 -10.43 18.60 -3.51
N ASN A 62 -9.48 18.93 -2.65
CA ASN A 62 -8.36 19.80 -2.96
C ASN A 62 -7.13 19.32 -2.18
N ASN A 63 -5.93 19.70 -2.64
CA ASN A 63 -4.66 19.45 -1.96
C ASN A 63 -4.48 17.98 -1.48
N ALA A 64 -4.93 17.03 -2.29
CA ALA A 64 -4.85 15.60 -2.04
C ALA A 64 -4.47 14.88 -3.34
N GLU A 65 -3.68 13.83 -3.22
CA GLU A 65 -3.43 12.88 -4.31
C GLU A 65 -4.18 11.59 -4.03
N ILE A 66 -5.22 11.33 -4.80
CA ILE A 66 -6.23 10.32 -4.52
C ILE A 66 -6.11 9.23 -5.58
N PHE A 67 -6.03 7.97 -5.19
CA PHE A 67 -6.07 6.88 -6.15
C PHE A 67 -6.87 5.69 -5.64
N SER A 68 -7.49 5.02 -6.61
CA SER A 68 -8.28 3.81 -6.42
C SER A 68 -7.56 2.63 -7.08
N TYR A 69 -7.36 1.54 -6.34
CA TYR A 69 -6.85 0.27 -6.87
C TYR A 69 -7.94 -0.79 -6.82
N ILE A 70 -8.35 -1.32 -7.98
CA ILE A 70 -9.44 -2.30 -8.04
C ILE A 70 -8.93 -3.70 -7.74
N ILE A 71 -9.47 -4.32 -6.68
CA ILE A 71 -9.19 -5.71 -6.30
C ILE A 71 -10.12 -6.64 -7.09
N SER A 72 -11.42 -6.36 -7.14
CA SER A 72 -12.40 -7.10 -7.94
C SER A 72 -13.61 -6.25 -8.30
N GLY A 73 -14.37 -6.67 -9.32
CA GLY A 73 -15.49 -5.89 -9.86
C GLY A 73 -15.01 -4.72 -10.72
N GLN A 74 -15.83 -3.67 -10.81
CA GLN A 74 -15.50 -2.47 -11.58
C GLN A 74 -16.01 -1.18 -10.92
N LEU A 75 -15.26 -0.09 -11.09
CA LEU A 75 -15.60 1.23 -10.56
C LEU A 75 -15.58 2.25 -11.70
N THR A 76 -16.68 2.99 -11.86
CA THR A 76 -16.74 4.10 -12.82
C THR A 76 -16.37 5.41 -12.13
N HIS A 77 -15.30 6.04 -12.59
CA HIS A 77 -14.89 7.39 -12.21
C HIS A 77 -15.44 8.42 -13.20
N ARG A 78 -15.86 9.57 -12.68
CA ARG A 78 -16.21 10.76 -13.48
C ARG A 78 -15.74 12.01 -12.76
N ASP A 79 -15.14 12.96 -13.47
CA ASP A 79 -14.70 14.22 -12.85
C ASP A 79 -15.03 15.49 -13.64
N SER A 80 -14.80 16.64 -12.99
CA SER A 80 -15.04 17.98 -13.52
C SER A 80 -14.05 18.41 -14.61
N MET A 81 -13.01 17.62 -14.89
CA MET A 81 -12.12 17.83 -16.04
C MET A 81 -12.63 17.09 -17.29
N GLY A 82 -13.74 16.34 -17.15
CA GLY A 82 -14.36 15.58 -18.24
C GLY A 82 -13.83 14.15 -18.38
N ASN A 83 -12.98 13.68 -17.46
CA ASN A 83 -12.51 12.29 -17.50
C ASN A 83 -13.64 11.35 -17.10
N VAL A 84 -13.78 10.25 -17.83
CA VAL A 84 -14.70 9.15 -17.52
C VAL A 84 -13.98 7.85 -17.77
N GLU A 85 -13.87 7.00 -16.75
CA GLU A 85 -13.20 5.70 -16.85
C GLU A 85 -13.95 4.63 -16.10
N VAL A 86 -13.94 3.40 -16.63
CA VAL A 86 -14.45 2.20 -15.95
C VAL A 86 -13.25 1.33 -15.59
N LEU A 87 -12.84 1.41 -14.33
CA LEU A 87 -11.69 0.73 -13.76
C LEU A 87 -12.04 -0.71 -13.42
N LYS A 88 -11.17 -1.64 -13.78
CA LYS A 88 -11.31 -3.09 -13.53
C LYS A 88 -10.14 -3.62 -12.72
N ARG A 89 -10.22 -4.89 -12.31
CA ARG A 89 -9.19 -5.58 -11.53
C ARG A 89 -7.77 -5.26 -12.03
N GLY A 90 -6.93 -4.79 -11.10
CA GLY A 90 -5.54 -4.48 -11.35
C GLY A 90 -5.27 -3.08 -11.90
N GLU A 91 -6.30 -2.35 -12.32
CA GLU A 91 -6.17 -0.98 -12.81
C GLU A 91 -6.14 0.03 -11.66
N VAL A 92 -5.49 1.15 -11.94
CA VAL A 92 -5.34 2.29 -11.04
C VAL A 92 -5.88 3.52 -11.74
N GLN A 93 -6.74 4.26 -11.04
CA GLN A 93 -7.02 5.66 -11.32
C GLN A 93 -6.31 6.49 -10.27
N PHE A 94 -5.73 7.62 -10.66
CA PHE A 94 -5.07 8.56 -9.78
C PHE A 94 -5.43 10.00 -10.17
N THR A 95 -5.83 10.79 -9.19
CA THR A 95 -6.16 12.20 -9.33
C THR A 95 -5.30 13.01 -8.39
N SER A 96 -4.49 13.91 -8.94
CA SER A 96 -3.92 15.03 -8.16
C SER A 96 -4.97 16.13 -8.12
N ALA A 97 -5.62 16.32 -6.97
CA ALA A 97 -6.75 17.24 -6.83
C ALA A 97 -6.32 18.72 -6.88
N GLY A 98 -5.09 19.02 -6.45
CA GLY A 98 -4.50 20.34 -6.64
C GLY A 98 -5.35 21.49 -6.07
N SER A 99 -5.55 22.53 -6.87
CA SER A 99 -6.42 23.68 -6.57
C SER A 99 -7.91 23.33 -6.42
N GLY A 100 -8.33 22.16 -6.88
CA GLY A 100 -9.67 21.64 -6.67
C GLY A 100 -10.16 20.76 -7.82
N ILE A 101 -10.86 19.68 -7.46
CA ILE A 101 -11.60 18.83 -8.41
C ILE A 101 -12.93 18.42 -7.80
N ARG A 102 -13.94 18.23 -8.65
CA ARG A 102 -15.18 17.54 -8.28
C ARG A 102 -15.24 16.20 -9.02
N HIS A 103 -15.58 15.13 -8.32
CA HIS A 103 -15.66 13.81 -8.92
C HIS A 103 -16.70 12.91 -8.26
N SER A 104 -17.07 11.84 -8.95
CA SER A 104 -17.98 10.80 -8.47
C SER A 104 -17.44 9.42 -8.83
N GLU A 105 -17.69 8.44 -7.97
CA GLU A 105 -17.22 7.07 -8.14
C GLU A 105 -18.39 6.11 -7.93
N TYR A 106 -18.84 5.46 -9.00
CA TYR A 106 -20.01 4.59 -8.97
C TYR A 106 -19.67 3.17 -9.40
N ASN A 107 -20.24 2.19 -8.70
CA ASN A 107 -20.35 0.85 -9.22
C ASN A 107 -21.54 0.81 -10.21
N ASP A 108 -21.27 1.09 -11.48
CA ASP A 108 -22.31 1.02 -12.51
C ASP A 108 -22.64 -0.43 -12.94
N HIS A 109 -22.01 -1.45 -12.36
CA HIS A 109 -22.34 -2.84 -12.64
C HIS A 109 -23.76 -3.16 -12.19
N ALA A 110 -24.44 -4.09 -12.88
CA ALA A 110 -25.84 -4.39 -12.63
C ALA A 110 -26.08 -5.20 -11.36
N ASN A 111 -25.16 -6.12 -11.04
CA ASN A 111 -25.38 -7.16 -10.05
C ASN A 111 -24.09 -7.61 -9.33
N GLU A 112 -22.94 -6.98 -9.58
CA GLU A 112 -21.67 -7.35 -8.94
C GLU A 112 -21.17 -6.22 -8.06
N GLU A 113 -20.67 -6.56 -6.87
CA GLU A 113 -19.99 -5.64 -5.96
C GLU A 113 -18.60 -5.29 -6.50
N VAL A 114 -18.15 -4.05 -6.26
CA VAL A 114 -16.74 -3.67 -6.46
C VAL A 114 -16.01 -3.63 -5.13
N HIS A 115 -14.83 -4.25 -5.08
CA HIS A 115 -13.90 -4.21 -3.94
C HIS A 115 -12.63 -3.50 -4.38
N PHE A 116 -12.28 -2.42 -3.69
CA PHE A 116 -11.12 -1.60 -4.04
C PHE A 116 -10.47 -0.96 -2.82
N LEU A 117 -9.26 -0.45 -3.01
CA LEU A 117 -8.58 0.37 -2.02
C LEU A 117 -8.65 1.83 -2.48
N GLN A 118 -9.15 2.69 -1.61
CA GLN A 118 -9.16 4.13 -1.82
C GLN A 118 -8.12 4.79 -0.92
N ILE A 119 -7.12 5.42 -1.54
CA ILE A 119 -5.89 5.82 -0.85
C ILE A 119 -5.54 7.26 -1.19
N TRP A 120 -5.23 8.05 -0.16
CA TRP A 120 -4.90 9.46 -0.33
C TRP A 120 -3.50 9.75 0.21
N TYR A 121 -2.72 10.49 -0.57
CA TYR A 121 -1.51 11.13 -0.10
C TYR A 121 -1.71 12.62 0.14
N THR A 122 -0.98 13.13 1.12
CA THR A 122 -0.75 14.56 1.29
C THR A 122 0.40 14.95 0.36
N PRO A 123 0.17 15.81 -0.65
CA PRO A 123 1.24 16.30 -1.51
C PRO A 123 2.17 17.24 -0.73
N ASP A 124 3.44 17.28 -1.13
CA ASP A 124 4.47 18.16 -0.58
C ASP A 124 4.18 19.64 -0.92
N GLU A 125 3.43 19.88 -2.00
CA GLU A 125 3.03 21.20 -2.50
C GLU A 125 1.51 21.34 -2.55
N ARG A 126 1.03 22.54 -2.18
CA ARG A 126 -0.40 22.90 -2.25
C ARG A 126 -0.73 23.58 -3.58
N ASN A 127 -2.01 23.54 -3.94
CA ASN A 127 -2.58 24.21 -5.11
C ASN A 127 -1.88 23.84 -6.43
N LEU A 128 -1.40 22.61 -6.54
CA LEU A 128 -0.93 22.03 -7.79
C LEU A 128 -2.02 22.16 -8.87
N THR A 129 -1.63 22.17 -10.14
CA THR A 129 -2.61 22.06 -11.22
C THR A 129 -3.28 20.68 -11.15
N PRO A 130 -4.61 20.60 -11.15
CA PRO A 130 -5.30 19.31 -11.15
C PRO A 130 -4.86 18.44 -12.32
N LYS A 131 -4.58 17.16 -12.04
CA LYS A 131 -4.17 16.17 -13.05
C LYS A 131 -4.84 14.84 -12.80
N TYR A 132 -5.04 14.10 -13.88
CA TYR A 132 -5.59 12.76 -13.87
C TYR A 132 -4.65 11.80 -14.57
N TYR A 133 -4.54 10.59 -14.02
CA TYR A 133 -3.77 9.48 -14.55
C TYR A 133 -4.54 8.19 -14.39
N SER A 134 -4.35 7.26 -15.32
CA SER A 134 -4.82 5.90 -15.18
C SER A 134 -3.81 4.91 -15.75
N THR A 135 -3.91 3.65 -15.34
CA THR A 135 -3.10 2.57 -15.89
C THR A 135 -3.98 1.60 -16.67
N PRO A 136 -3.49 1.03 -17.79
CA PRO A 136 -4.18 -0.07 -18.45
C PRO A 136 -4.23 -1.29 -17.54
N HIS A 137 -5.01 -2.30 -17.93
CA HIS A 137 -5.09 -3.57 -17.23
C HIS A 137 -3.69 -4.15 -16.96
N ILE A 138 -3.41 -4.40 -15.68
CA ILE A 138 -2.20 -5.06 -15.21
C ILE A 138 -2.54 -6.51 -14.91
N ASP A 139 -2.02 -7.43 -15.72
CA ASP A 139 -2.18 -8.86 -15.50
C ASP A 139 -1.65 -9.26 -14.10
N ASP A 140 -2.30 -10.23 -13.47
CA ASP A 140 -1.87 -10.77 -12.19
C ASP A 140 -0.46 -11.39 -12.25
N VAL A 141 -0.05 -11.94 -13.40
CA VAL A 141 1.30 -12.51 -13.61
C VAL A 141 2.42 -11.49 -13.42
N GLU A 142 2.17 -10.22 -13.74
CA GLU A 142 3.16 -9.13 -13.64
C GLU A 142 3.47 -8.77 -12.18
N LYS A 143 2.52 -9.04 -11.27
CA LYS A 143 2.61 -8.74 -9.84
C LYS A 143 2.63 -9.99 -8.95
N ARG A 144 2.62 -11.20 -9.52
CA ARG A 144 2.68 -12.45 -8.76
C ARG A 144 4.10 -12.72 -8.26
N ASN A 145 4.23 -12.89 -6.95
CA ASN A 145 5.50 -13.18 -6.25
C ASN A 145 6.64 -12.22 -6.62
N ARG A 146 6.28 -10.98 -6.95
CA ARG A 146 7.17 -9.84 -7.19
C ARG A 146 6.42 -8.55 -6.92
N PHE A 147 7.13 -7.49 -6.55
CA PHE A 147 6.53 -6.17 -6.41
C PHE A 147 6.49 -5.44 -7.74
N LEU A 148 5.29 -5.07 -8.18
CA LEU A 148 5.09 -4.09 -9.24
C LEU A 148 4.95 -2.71 -8.62
N THR A 149 5.75 -1.74 -9.06
CA THR A 149 5.63 -0.36 -8.57
C THR A 149 4.56 0.39 -9.37
N LEU A 150 3.53 0.88 -8.68
CA LEU A 150 2.42 1.61 -9.27
C LEU A 150 2.64 3.12 -9.25
N ILE A 151 3.20 3.64 -8.15
CA ILE A 151 3.33 5.09 -7.91
C ILE A 151 4.73 5.37 -7.35
N LYS A 152 5.36 6.45 -7.80
CA LYS A 152 6.67 6.92 -7.30
C LYS A 152 6.70 8.46 -7.23
N PRO A 153 7.62 9.06 -6.46
CA PRO A 153 7.75 10.50 -6.38
C PRO A 153 8.01 11.14 -7.76
N ALA A 154 7.33 12.24 -8.06
CA ALA A 154 7.39 12.95 -9.33
C ALA A 154 8.83 13.42 -9.66
N CYS A 155 9.65 13.71 -8.65
CA CYS A 155 11.07 14.06 -8.83
C CYS A 155 11.91 12.93 -9.47
N THR A 156 11.42 11.69 -9.52
CA THR A 156 12.12 10.56 -10.17
C THR A 156 11.84 10.44 -11.67
N PHE A 157 11.12 11.41 -12.25
CA PHE A 157 10.65 11.41 -13.63
C PHE A 157 11.31 12.57 -14.39
N SER A 158 11.53 12.37 -15.69
CA SER A 158 11.91 13.47 -16.59
C SER A 158 10.72 14.39 -16.88
N ALA A 159 11.00 15.62 -17.32
CA ALA A 159 9.95 16.58 -17.71
C ALA A 159 9.05 16.03 -18.84
N GLN A 160 9.61 15.24 -19.75
CA GLN A 160 8.88 14.56 -20.83
C GLN A 160 7.86 13.54 -20.28
N GLU A 161 8.22 12.83 -19.22
CA GLU A 161 7.34 11.83 -18.61
C GLU A 161 6.26 12.50 -17.75
N LEU A 162 6.58 13.62 -17.10
CA LEU A 162 5.63 14.40 -16.30
C LEU A 162 4.56 15.13 -17.12
N SER A 163 4.79 15.31 -18.43
CA SER A 163 3.81 15.91 -19.35
C SER A 163 2.77 14.90 -19.86
N GLN A 164 3.03 13.60 -19.73
CA GLN A 164 2.07 12.55 -20.07
C GLN A 164 1.03 12.43 -18.96
N ILE A 165 -0.24 12.67 -19.28
CA ILE A 165 -1.39 12.58 -18.36
C ILE A 165 -2.48 11.70 -19.00
N GLY A 166 -3.50 11.33 -18.23
CA GLY A 166 -4.54 10.39 -18.66
C GLY A 166 -4.02 8.94 -18.62
N LEU A 167 -4.40 8.14 -19.60
CA LEU A 167 -3.98 6.75 -19.70
C LEU A 167 -2.47 6.64 -19.96
N LEU A 168 -1.75 6.09 -19.00
CA LEU A 168 -0.30 5.89 -19.07
C LEU A 168 0.08 4.60 -19.84
N PRO A 169 1.30 4.51 -20.39
CA PRO A 169 1.80 3.27 -20.97
C PRO A 169 1.83 2.10 -19.96
N ALA A 170 1.64 0.88 -20.45
CA ALA A 170 1.68 -0.32 -19.60
C ALA A 170 3.01 -0.43 -18.83
N GLY A 171 2.91 -0.74 -17.54
CA GLY A 171 4.07 -0.83 -16.64
C GLY A 171 4.66 0.51 -16.20
N ARG A 172 4.14 1.65 -16.70
CA ARG A 172 4.59 2.97 -16.26
C ARG A 172 4.01 3.30 -14.88
N ALA A 173 4.89 3.60 -13.93
CA ALA A 173 4.46 4.12 -12.63
C ALA A 173 3.90 5.54 -12.77
N ILE A 174 2.87 5.86 -12.00
CA ILE A 174 2.26 7.19 -11.89
C ILE A 174 3.16 8.12 -11.05
N PRO A 175 3.40 9.37 -11.47
CA PRO A 175 4.10 10.36 -10.66
C PRO A 175 3.20 10.91 -9.56
N ALA A 176 3.68 10.91 -8.32
CA ALA A 176 3.03 11.54 -7.17
C ALA A 176 3.90 12.68 -6.61
N HIS A 177 3.28 13.80 -6.24
CA HIS A 177 3.91 14.96 -5.63
C HIS A 177 4.14 14.76 -4.12
N CYS A 178 4.63 13.58 -3.72
CA CYS A 178 5.09 13.30 -2.37
C CYS A 178 6.25 12.30 -2.39
N SER A 179 6.96 12.18 -1.27
CA SER A 179 8.11 11.26 -1.10
C SER A 179 7.75 9.77 -0.97
N LEU A 180 6.50 9.39 -1.29
CA LEU A 180 5.98 8.04 -1.11
C LEU A 180 6.01 7.24 -2.42
N SER A 181 6.39 5.97 -2.34
CA SER A 181 6.27 4.99 -3.42
C SER A 181 5.32 3.87 -3.03
N THR A 182 4.53 3.42 -3.99
CA THR A 182 3.54 2.37 -3.78
C THR A 182 3.75 1.21 -4.72
N SER A 183 3.74 0.01 -4.15
CA SER A 183 3.93 -1.23 -4.90
C SER A 183 2.92 -2.27 -4.46
N VAL A 184 2.58 -3.19 -5.36
CA VAL A 184 1.65 -4.28 -5.11
C VAL A 184 2.25 -5.62 -5.47
N SER A 185 1.79 -6.67 -4.80
CA SER A 185 2.10 -8.05 -5.12
C SER A 185 0.93 -8.97 -4.82
N LEU A 186 0.77 -10.01 -5.63
CA LEU A 186 -0.01 -11.20 -5.30
C LEU A 186 0.95 -12.27 -4.81
N LEU A 187 0.90 -12.58 -3.52
CA LEU A 187 1.75 -13.59 -2.92
C LEU A 187 1.04 -14.94 -2.89
N SER A 188 1.59 -15.91 -3.61
CA SER A 188 1.15 -17.30 -3.52
C SER A 188 1.52 -17.88 -2.16
N ALA A 189 0.79 -18.91 -1.72
CA ALA A 189 1.07 -19.58 -0.46
C ALA A 189 2.55 -20.02 -0.34
N GLY A 190 3.20 -19.68 0.78
CA GLY A 190 4.62 -20.01 1.04
C GLY A 190 5.64 -19.16 0.29
N ALA A 191 5.22 -18.29 -0.63
CA ALA A 191 6.13 -17.42 -1.36
C ALA A 191 6.67 -16.28 -0.47
N SER A 192 7.84 -15.77 -0.83
CA SER A 192 8.43 -14.57 -0.22
C SER A 192 9.01 -13.67 -1.29
N VAL A 193 8.97 -12.36 -1.04
CA VAL A 193 9.48 -11.32 -1.94
C VAL A 193 10.39 -10.38 -1.17
N LYS A 194 11.48 -9.92 -1.79
CA LYS A 194 12.36 -8.93 -1.19
C LYS A 194 11.98 -7.53 -1.67
N TYR A 195 11.97 -6.57 -0.75
CA TYR A 195 11.69 -5.18 -1.07
C TYR A 195 12.79 -4.26 -0.54
N ALA A 196 13.42 -3.50 -1.43
CA ALA A 196 14.42 -2.52 -1.08
C ALA A 196 13.74 -1.16 -0.82
N ILE A 197 13.42 -0.86 0.43
CA ILE A 197 12.79 0.42 0.82
C ILE A 197 13.68 1.57 0.34
N GLY A 198 13.11 2.54 -0.37
CA GLY A 198 13.79 3.74 -0.85
C GLY A 198 14.63 3.58 -2.12
N SER A 199 14.60 2.42 -2.78
CA SER A 199 15.17 2.25 -4.13
C SER A 199 14.42 3.05 -5.21
N GLN A 200 13.20 3.47 -4.90
CA GLN A 200 12.29 4.19 -5.79
C GLN A 200 12.24 5.70 -5.49
N THR A 201 13.20 6.21 -4.71
CA THR A 201 13.23 7.60 -4.19
C THR A 201 14.66 8.13 -4.20
N GLU A 202 14.84 9.45 -4.17
CA GLU A 202 16.16 10.10 -4.04
C GLU A 202 16.73 10.00 -2.60
N SER A 203 16.87 8.78 -2.09
CA SER A 203 17.31 8.55 -0.70
C SER A 203 18.79 8.87 -0.50
N LYS A 204 19.12 9.66 0.52
CA LYS A 204 20.51 9.96 0.91
C LYS A 204 21.02 8.99 1.99
N ALA A 205 22.34 8.89 2.15
CA ALA A 205 22.93 8.15 3.26
C ALA A 205 22.47 8.74 4.59
N GLY A 206 22.02 7.90 5.53
CA GLY A 206 21.50 8.34 6.83
C GLY A 206 19.99 8.60 6.89
N SER A 207 19.29 8.59 5.75
CA SER A 207 17.84 8.80 5.71
C SER A 207 17.07 7.76 6.51
N GLU A 208 16.00 8.19 7.16
CA GLU A 208 15.06 7.31 7.83
C GLU A 208 14.11 6.70 6.81
N ARG A 209 13.83 5.39 6.96
CA ARG A 209 13.04 4.63 6.01
C ARG A 209 11.81 4.08 6.70
N TRP A 210 10.66 4.32 6.10
CA TRP A 210 9.38 3.95 6.67
C TRP A 210 8.60 3.16 5.62
N ILE A 211 7.96 2.09 6.07
CA ILE A 211 7.10 1.28 5.21
C ILE A 211 5.80 0.94 5.93
N TYR A 212 4.69 1.13 5.23
CA TYR A 212 3.39 0.60 5.56
C TYR A 212 3.11 -0.61 4.66
N ILE A 213 2.69 -1.74 5.22
CA ILE A 213 2.26 -2.92 4.45
C ILE A 213 0.78 -3.16 4.71
N HIS A 214 -0.03 -3.16 3.65
CA HIS A 214 -1.46 -3.47 3.70
C HIS A 214 -1.71 -4.85 3.10
N LEU A 215 -2.39 -5.71 3.86
CA LEU A 215 -2.94 -6.96 3.37
C LEU A 215 -4.44 -6.76 3.15
N ALA A 216 -4.91 -6.85 1.90
CA ALA A 216 -6.33 -6.67 1.61
C ALA A 216 -7.16 -7.87 2.11
N MET A 217 -8.40 -7.61 2.49
CA MET A 217 -9.37 -8.62 2.94
C MET A 217 -10.02 -9.32 1.74
N THR A 218 -9.31 -10.26 1.11
CA THR A 218 -9.80 -10.97 -0.08
C THR A 218 -10.80 -12.08 0.24
N SER A 219 -10.99 -12.44 1.51
CA SER A 219 -12.02 -13.39 1.94
C SER A 219 -13.43 -12.81 2.09
N GLY A 220 -13.60 -11.54 1.72
CA GLY A 220 -14.86 -10.82 1.83
C GLY A 220 -15.00 -10.00 3.11
N TRP A 221 -16.19 -9.42 3.29
CA TRP A 221 -16.52 -8.61 4.46
C TRP A 221 -16.62 -9.46 5.73
N LYS A 222 -16.06 -8.95 6.83
CA LYS A 222 -16.18 -9.54 8.17
C LYS A 222 -16.74 -8.50 9.12
N GLU A 223 -17.83 -8.81 9.81
CA GLU A 223 -18.46 -7.91 10.76
C GLU A 223 -17.57 -7.71 12.02
N PRO A 224 -17.01 -6.52 12.26
CA PRO A 224 -16.04 -6.32 13.34
C PRO A 224 -16.66 -6.51 14.73
N ARG A 225 -17.95 -6.18 14.90
CA ARG A 225 -18.66 -6.35 16.18
C ARG A 225 -18.80 -7.83 16.57
N LEU A 226 -19.03 -8.71 15.60
CA LEU A 226 -19.12 -10.15 15.84
C LEU A 226 -17.77 -10.74 16.25
N HIS A 227 -16.67 -10.20 15.74
CA HIS A 227 -15.32 -10.58 16.16
C HIS A 227 -15.04 -10.20 17.61
N ALA A 228 -15.37 -8.98 18.02
CA ALA A 228 -15.21 -8.53 19.41
C ALA A 228 -16.00 -9.41 20.41
N GLN A 229 -17.18 -9.90 19.99
CA GLN A 229 -18.01 -10.81 20.80
C GLN A 229 -17.47 -12.25 20.85
N HIS A 230 -16.99 -12.79 19.72
CA HIS A 230 -16.43 -14.15 19.66
C HIS A 230 -15.06 -14.28 20.35
N ILE A 231 -14.21 -13.26 20.28
CA ILE A 231 -12.92 -13.26 20.98
C ILE A 231 -13.08 -13.30 22.51
N ARG A 232 -14.10 -12.66 23.09
CA ARG A 232 -14.33 -12.71 24.55
C ARG A 232 -14.61 -14.13 25.07
N LYS A 233 -15.06 -15.07 24.24
CA LYS A 233 -15.30 -16.47 24.64
C LYS A 233 -14.08 -17.39 24.50
N TYR A 234 -13.03 -16.99 23.76
CA TYR A 234 -11.89 -17.85 23.44
C TYR A 234 -10.51 -17.23 23.76
N VAL A 235 -10.47 -16.01 24.30
CA VAL A 235 -9.22 -15.44 24.86
C VAL A 235 -8.95 -16.09 26.21
N VAL A 236 -8.14 -17.14 26.19
CA VAL A 236 -7.37 -17.54 27.36
C VAL A 236 -6.27 -16.49 27.55
N PRO A 237 -6.17 -15.85 28.72
CA PRO A 237 -5.18 -14.80 28.98
C PRO A 237 -3.81 -15.43 29.21
N ASN A 238 -3.08 -15.86 28.17
CA ASN A 238 -1.75 -16.46 28.38
C ASN A 238 -0.78 -16.47 27.19
N GLN A 239 -0.89 -15.55 26.22
CA GLN A 239 0.14 -15.41 25.18
C GLN A 239 0.86 -14.06 25.31
N PRO A 240 2.16 -14.06 25.68
CA PRO A 240 2.95 -12.84 25.79
C PRO A 240 2.94 -12.06 24.47
N HIS A 241 2.84 -10.73 24.57
CA HIS A 241 2.90 -9.81 23.43
C HIS A 241 4.11 -10.04 22.51
N GLN A 242 5.21 -10.56 23.05
CA GLN A 242 6.48 -10.82 22.37
C GLN A 242 6.40 -11.91 21.29
N THR A 243 5.70 -13.01 21.57
CA THR A 243 5.56 -14.15 20.63
C THR A 243 4.74 -13.77 19.39
N ARG A 244 3.75 -12.88 19.56
CA ARG A 244 2.96 -12.31 18.45
C ARG A 244 3.80 -11.42 17.54
N LEU A 245 4.77 -10.68 18.11
CA LEU A 245 5.73 -9.88 17.34
C LEU A 245 6.75 -10.76 16.62
N GLU A 246 7.15 -11.89 17.20
CA GLU A 246 8.10 -12.84 16.61
C GLU A 246 7.55 -13.54 15.35
N HIS A 247 6.25 -13.80 15.30
CA HIS A 247 5.59 -14.40 14.14
C HIS A 247 5.43 -13.41 12.98
N ALA A 248 5.04 -12.17 13.27
CA ALA A 248 5.09 -11.09 12.29
C ALA A 248 6.54 -10.87 11.81
N ALA A 249 7.51 -10.91 12.72
CA ALA A 249 8.92 -10.83 12.37
C ALA A 249 9.40 -12.03 11.53
N GLN A 250 8.81 -13.22 11.64
CA GLN A 250 9.17 -14.39 10.82
C GLN A 250 8.65 -14.29 9.38
N PHE A 251 7.42 -13.80 9.20
CA PHE A 251 6.89 -13.43 7.89
C PHE A 251 7.76 -12.36 7.22
N LEU A 252 8.16 -11.34 8.00
CA LEU A 252 9.02 -10.26 7.52
C LEU A 252 10.49 -10.68 7.36
N ARG A 253 10.97 -11.70 8.09
CA ARG A 253 12.26 -12.33 7.83
C ARG A 253 12.28 -12.95 6.44
N GLY A 254 11.18 -13.49 5.89
CA GLY A 254 11.13 -13.87 4.47
C GLY A 254 11.39 -12.67 3.52
N VAL A 255 10.87 -11.49 3.88
CA VAL A 255 10.98 -10.25 3.10
C VAL A 255 12.34 -9.55 3.25
N TYR A 256 13.00 -9.70 4.41
CA TYR A 256 14.20 -8.95 4.80
C TYR A 256 15.40 -9.81 5.23
N ALA A 257 15.31 -11.14 5.29
CA ALA A 257 16.42 -12.04 5.66
C ALA A 257 17.40 -12.20 4.50
N ARG A 258 18.18 -11.14 4.30
CA ARG A 258 19.63 -11.13 4.12
C ARG A 258 19.96 -9.70 3.69
N THR A 259 20.22 -8.83 4.66
CA THR A 259 21.13 -7.70 4.43
C THR A 259 22.54 -8.27 4.27
N ALA A 260 22.79 -8.95 3.17
CA ALA A 260 24.12 -9.34 2.73
C ALA A 260 24.60 -8.27 1.75
N SER A 261 25.64 -7.55 2.18
CA SER A 261 26.53 -6.69 1.40
C SER A 261 25.92 -5.98 0.17
N TRP A 262 25.51 -4.73 0.34
CA TRP A 262 25.26 -3.80 -0.78
C TRP A 262 26.57 -3.29 -1.42
N ALA A 263 27.55 -4.18 -1.58
CA ALA A 263 28.82 -3.92 -2.24
C ALA A 263 29.14 -5.03 -3.24
N SER A 264 28.18 -5.35 -4.12
CA SER A 264 28.45 -6.17 -5.31
C SER A 264 27.21 -6.29 -6.21
N TYR A 265 27.04 -5.32 -7.10
CA TYR A 265 26.51 -5.62 -8.44
C TYR A 265 27.73 -5.78 -9.36
N PRO A 266 27.94 -6.93 -10.02
CA PRO A 266 28.82 -6.98 -11.16
C PRO A 266 28.03 -6.68 -12.43
N ALA A 267 28.60 -5.88 -13.32
CA ALA A 267 28.36 -5.99 -14.75
C ALA A 267 29.73 -6.06 -15.46
N PRO A 268 29.85 -6.84 -16.56
CA PRO A 268 31.13 -7.38 -17.03
C PRO A 268 31.90 -6.39 -17.92
N SER A 269 33.22 -6.31 -17.74
CA SER A 269 34.24 -6.67 -18.75
C SER A 269 35.61 -6.08 -18.42
N ASN A 270 36.63 -6.87 -18.78
CA ASN A 270 38.07 -6.76 -18.55
C ASN A 270 38.67 -5.34 -18.44
N ARG A 271 39.24 -5.05 -17.27
CA ARG A 271 40.55 -4.38 -17.14
C ARG A 271 41.18 -4.70 -15.79
N SER A 272 42.43 -5.12 -15.84
CA SER A 272 43.25 -5.50 -14.69
C SER A 272 43.49 -4.32 -13.75
N TYR A 273 43.03 -4.40 -12.51
CA TYR A 273 43.43 -3.48 -11.46
C TYR A 273 43.55 -4.21 -10.12
N ARG A 274 44.78 -4.24 -9.58
CA ARG A 274 45.10 -4.75 -8.23
C ARG A 274 44.61 -3.74 -7.18
N PRO A 275 43.88 -4.13 -6.12
CA PRO A 275 43.60 -3.21 -5.03
C PRO A 275 44.62 -3.37 -3.89
N THR A 276 45.29 -2.27 -3.59
CA THR A 276 45.98 -2.02 -2.32
C THR A 276 44.97 -1.89 -1.19
N ARG A 277 45.34 -2.42 0.00
CA ARG A 277 44.58 -2.26 1.25
C ARG A 277 44.47 -0.77 1.61
N LYS A 278 43.26 -0.23 1.69
CA LYS A 278 42.99 1.05 2.37
C LYS A 278 41.94 0.88 3.46
N ALA A 279 42.16 1.68 4.50
CA ALA A 279 41.62 1.59 5.85
C ALA A 279 40.08 1.57 5.95
N LEU A 280 39.59 0.82 6.94
CA LEU A 280 38.23 0.87 7.47
C LEU A 280 37.93 2.29 7.97
N SER A 281 37.17 3.09 7.20
CA SER A 281 36.66 4.38 7.66
C SER A 281 35.22 4.26 8.17
N SER A 282 34.95 5.02 9.24
CA SER A 282 33.67 5.34 9.89
C SER A 282 32.47 4.44 9.56
N ARG A 283 32.05 3.64 10.54
CA ARG A 283 30.82 2.85 10.52
C ARG A 283 29.63 3.80 10.29
N ALA A 284 29.18 3.95 9.04
CA ALA A 284 28.01 4.75 8.69
C ALA A 284 26.84 4.33 9.60
N LYS A 285 26.21 5.30 10.27
CA LYS A 285 25.03 5.03 11.10
C LYS A 285 24.01 4.29 10.24
N ARG A 286 23.70 3.04 10.61
CA ARG A 286 22.73 2.22 9.88
C ARG A 286 21.38 2.96 9.86
N PRO A 287 20.68 3.04 8.72
CA PRO A 287 19.38 3.71 8.64
C PRO A 287 18.41 3.06 9.63
N ARG A 288 17.60 3.89 10.29
CA ARG A 288 16.47 3.43 11.11
C ARG A 288 15.33 3.05 10.15
N VAL A 289 14.78 1.85 10.33
CA VAL A 289 13.66 1.35 9.55
C VAL A 289 12.47 1.17 10.49
N THR A 290 11.38 1.87 10.24
CA THR A 290 10.11 1.67 10.97
C THR A 290 9.11 1.01 10.04
N LEU A 291 8.46 -0.05 10.53
CA LEU A 291 7.52 -0.84 9.76
C LEU A 291 6.18 -0.92 10.50
N THR A 292 5.14 -0.42 9.84
CA THR A 292 3.75 -0.53 10.29
C THR A 292 3.01 -1.40 9.29
N PHE A 293 2.07 -2.24 9.72
CA PHE A 293 1.28 -3.02 8.75
C PHE A 293 -0.17 -3.17 9.17
N ALA A 294 -1.09 -3.02 8.22
CA ALA A 294 -2.46 -3.48 8.37
C ALA A 294 -2.54 -4.98 8.12
N GLN A 295 -3.04 -5.72 9.09
CA GLN A 295 -3.29 -7.14 8.94
C GLN A 295 -4.79 -7.40 8.74
N SER A 296 -5.17 -7.76 7.52
CA SER A 296 -6.33 -8.62 7.30
C SER A 296 -6.07 -9.98 7.96
N ILE A 297 -6.93 -10.42 8.87
CA ILE A 297 -6.93 -11.83 9.33
C ILE A 297 -7.68 -12.62 8.26
N ASP A 298 -7.10 -12.70 7.07
CA ASP A 298 -7.38 -13.78 6.13
C ASP A 298 -6.52 -15.02 6.45
N GLY A 299 -5.69 -14.96 7.49
CA GLY A 299 -5.07 -16.11 8.12
C GLY A 299 -4.94 -15.87 9.62
N TYR A 300 -5.25 -16.88 10.42
CA TYR A 300 -4.87 -16.88 11.84
C TYR A 300 -3.34 -16.82 11.92
N ILE A 301 -2.80 -15.94 12.77
CA ILE A 301 -1.41 -16.10 13.22
C ILE A 301 -1.41 -17.31 14.15
N ALA A 302 -1.11 -18.50 13.63
CA ALA A 302 -0.89 -19.69 14.46
C ALA A 302 0.33 -19.43 15.36
N GLY A 303 0.15 -19.65 16.67
CA GLY A 303 1.22 -19.66 17.68
C GLY A 303 2.14 -20.87 17.51
N GLU A 304 3.27 -20.86 18.20
CA GLU A 304 4.28 -21.92 18.13
C GLU A 304 3.64 -23.29 18.46
N GLY A 305 3.84 -24.29 17.59
CA GLY A 305 3.39 -25.66 17.80
C GLY A 305 1.95 -26.01 17.36
N LYS A 306 1.24 -25.13 16.65
CA LYS A 306 -0.03 -25.50 15.98
C LYS A 306 0.04 -25.23 14.49
N GLU A 307 -0.40 -26.20 13.71
CA GLU A 307 -0.45 -26.15 12.25
C GLU A 307 -1.12 -24.87 11.75
N GLN A 308 -0.56 -24.36 10.64
CA GLN A 308 -0.96 -23.15 9.94
C GLN A 308 -2.47 -23.20 9.63
N VAL A 309 -3.30 -22.45 10.37
CA VAL A 309 -4.72 -22.33 10.04
C VAL A 309 -4.85 -21.37 8.87
N ALA A 310 -4.83 -21.98 7.69
CA ALA A 310 -5.27 -21.54 6.37
C ALA A 310 -5.32 -20.02 6.14
N LEU A 311 -4.52 -19.54 5.18
CA LEU A 311 -4.96 -18.39 4.40
C LEU A 311 -6.30 -18.77 3.77
N SER A 312 -7.35 -17.98 3.98
CA SER A 312 -8.69 -18.21 3.41
C SER A 312 -8.72 -18.08 1.88
N SER A 313 -7.58 -17.77 1.26
CA SER A 313 -7.37 -17.71 -0.18
C SER A 313 -6.05 -18.39 -0.55
N SER A 314 -5.99 -18.91 -1.78
CA SER A 314 -4.76 -19.46 -2.38
C SER A 314 -3.62 -18.43 -2.45
N GLU A 315 -3.97 -17.13 -2.40
CA GLU A 315 -3.04 -16.02 -2.56
C GLU A 315 -3.42 -14.80 -1.72
N SER A 316 -2.43 -14.03 -1.28
CA SER A 316 -2.62 -12.78 -0.54
C SER A 316 -2.34 -11.56 -1.43
N PHE A 317 -3.25 -10.59 -1.45
CA PHE A 317 -2.98 -9.29 -2.06
C PHE A 317 -2.26 -8.39 -1.05
N VAL A 318 -1.07 -7.92 -1.44
CA VAL A 318 -0.20 -7.08 -0.62
C VAL A 318 0.03 -5.76 -1.33
N MET A 319 -0.18 -4.66 -0.63
CA MET A 319 0.22 -3.32 -1.06
C MET A 319 1.20 -2.73 -0.06
N THR A 320 2.24 -2.06 -0.54
CA THR A 320 3.23 -1.40 0.31
C THR A 320 3.29 0.08 -0.02
N HIS A 321 3.37 0.92 1.01
CA HIS A 321 3.64 2.35 0.91
C HIS A 321 4.97 2.63 1.60
N ALA A 322 5.99 2.98 0.83
CA ALA A 322 7.33 3.21 1.33
C ALA A 322 7.69 4.68 1.14
N TRP A 323 8.18 5.32 2.20
CA TRP A 323 8.68 6.69 2.09
C TRP A 323 10.01 6.82 2.82
N VAL A 324 10.81 7.75 2.33
CA VAL A 324 12.12 8.05 2.88
C VAL A 324 12.10 9.47 3.40
N ARG A 325 12.36 9.61 4.69
CA ARG A 325 12.56 10.91 5.33
C ARG A 325 14.04 11.19 5.34
N ASN A 326 14.46 12.15 4.52
CA ASN A 326 15.81 12.71 4.61
C ASN A 326 15.92 13.43 5.96
N VAL A 327 16.91 13.05 6.78
CA VAL A 327 17.14 13.60 8.13
C VAL A 327 18.32 14.55 8.09
#